data_AF-A0A0F5H0S7-F1
#
_entry.id   AF-A0A0F5H0S7-F1
#
_cell.length_a   1.000
_cell.length_b   1.000
_cell.length_c   1.000
_cell.angle_alpha   90.00
_cell.angle_beta   90.00
_cell.angle_gamma   90.00
#
_symmetry.space_group_name_H-M   'P 1'
#
loop_
_entity.id
_entity.type
_entity.pdbx_description
1 polymer ?
#
loop_
_entity_poly.entity_id
_entity_poly.type
_entity_poly.pdbx_seq_one_letter_code
_entity_poly.pdbx_strand_id
1 'polypeptide(L)'
;MKRFKLKLGLAISSILASSALIIAFSVASSIHNKQNNSLNYQMSLYHFKTLNKINKKDHLASEFVYANYTVPYSNSQDPNLNDNSQYWENQLELSSSNTKDIINFELKNKNNAPIDLFKEKYNIYYHSFANDKKGILYLKVLLEDKNDDSLKNLSIKEKLEILPQFTYFIEGFKTINSLDRPDNQYQLFNIQATNKLNLDFSNNIINNIDDLINKLPKTKSDNAETIKNNLELISKYLIIPMDNNIVHPFYEIDNTKAIWFTKNSNEELIIHYFLNKNIPVATLNELNKIEKLAIKNEETQVIKLNFSELKEAAKQVKIIPFNNADLSNVIPYENSFTFFNSSSTSDPHHNTSNGYYNRLDLIFDDSYSNSYKYQLEYYLLDPKSGLNKEDNNYTNKPIISYDSKTGSATFAYKIKNKNQSTANGILEYIGTFSLNDVFKKQI
;
A
#
# COMPACT_ATOMS: atom_id res chain seq x y z
N MET A 1 88.57 -0.09 25.96
CA MET A 1 88.34 0.35 24.56
C MET A 1 86.88 0.77 24.43
N LYS A 2 86.57 2.03 24.14
CA LYS A 2 86.08 2.51 22.80
C LYS A 2 85.07 1.52 22.17
N ARG A 3 83.79 1.82 21.89
CA ARG A 3 83.10 3.09 21.58
C ARG A 3 81.58 2.94 21.77
N PHE A 4 80.95 4.07 22.13
CA PHE A 4 79.53 4.39 21.90
C PHE A 4 79.18 4.43 20.40
N LYS A 5 77.93 4.07 20.07
CA LYS A 5 76.97 4.67 19.11
C LYS A 5 75.85 3.64 18.85
N LEU A 6 74.57 3.93 18.68
CA LEU A 6 73.70 5.09 18.91
C LEU A 6 72.28 4.62 18.46
N LYS A 7 71.23 5.25 19.01
CA LYS A 7 69.87 5.42 18.47
C LYS A 7 68.84 4.28 18.62
N LEU A 8 68.08 4.40 19.71
CA LEU A 8 66.71 4.94 19.72
C LEU A 8 65.84 4.61 18.48
N GLY A 9 64.89 3.70 18.69
CA GLY A 9 63.71 3.50 17.86
C GLY A 9 62.56 3.04 18.76
N LEU A 10 61.73 4.00 19.17
CA LEU A 10 60.48 3.81 19.89
C LEU A 10 59.52 2.93 19.06
N ALA A 11 58.92 1.91 19.69
CA ALA A 11 57.47 1.83 19.86
C ALA A 11 57.05 0.54 20.58
N ILE A 12 56.59 0.73 21.81
CA ILE A 12 55.44 0.07 22.45
C ILE A 12 55.44 -1.47 22.44
N SER A 13 55.93 -2.05 23.53
CA SER A 13 55.42 -3.34 23.99
C SER A 13 55.80 -3.54 25.44
N SER A 14 55.01 -2.97 26.35
CA SER A 14 55.13 -3.32 27.76
C SER A 14 53.78 -3.26 28.48
N ILE A 15 53.30 -4.48 28.76
CA ILE A 15 52.72 -4.93 30.04
C ILE A 15 51.31 -4.38 30.34
N LEU A 16 50.31 -5.27 30.36
CA LEU A 16 49.77 -5.82 31.62
C LEU A 16 48.65 -6.83 31.38
N ALA A 17 48.93 -8.05 31.85
CA ALA A 17 48.04 -9.04 32.43
C ALA A 17 46.52 -8.88 32.23
N SER A 18 45.92 -9.89 31.60
CA SER A 18 44.69 -10.52 32.08
C SER A 18 44.63 -11.95 31.55
N SER A 19 45.20 -12.85 32.34
CA SER A 19 44.95 -14.29 32.25
C SER A 19 43.52 -14.58 32.72
N ALA A 20 42.58 -14.71 31.78
CA ALA A 20 41.34 -15.48 31.91
C ALA A 20 40.59 -15.49 30.56
N LEU A 21 39.99 -16.62 30.21
CA LEU A 21 39.03 -16.83 29.09
C LEU A 21 39.57 -16.99 27.66
N ILE A 22 40.47 -17.96 27.43
CA ILE A 22 40.55 -18.63 26.10
C ILE A 22 40.59 -20.16 26.30
N ILE A 23 39.60 -20.73 26.98
CA ILE A 23 39.31 -22.19 26.94
C ILE A 23 37.79 -22.46 26.79
N ALA A 24 36.92 -21.43 26.66
CA ALA A 24 35.47 -21.64 26.51
C ALA A 24 34.98 -21.78 25.06
N PHE A 25 35.76 -21.39 24.03
CA PHE A 25 35.29 -21.40 22.62
C PHE A 25 35.69 -22.64 21.80
N SER A 26 36.65 -23.45 22.23
CA SER A 26 37.06 -24.68 21.52
C SER A 26 36.31 -25.94 21.97
N VAL A 27 35.76 -25.94 23.20
CA VAL A 27 34.93 -27.04 23.71
C VAL A 27 33.46 -26.86 23.32
N ALA A 28 32.94 -25.63 23.30
CA ALA A 28 31.59 -25.35 22.77
C ALA A 28 31.48 -25.65 21.27
N SER A 29 32.50 -25.32 20.46
CA SER A 29 32.50 -25.64 19.02
C SER A 29 32.73 -27.13 18.72
N SER A 30 33.47 -27.87 19.54
CA SER A 30 33.68 -29.32 19.34
C SER A 30 32.53 -30.20 19.85
N ILE A 31 31.81 -29.78 20.90
CA ILE A 31 30.58 -30.43 21.37
C ILE A 31 29.41 -30.09 20.43
N HIS A 32 29.29 -28.84 19.96
CA HIS A 32 28.33 -28.51 18.91
C HIS A 32 28.64 -29.23 17.59
N ASN A 33 29.90 -29.33 17.15
CA ASN A 33 30.21 -30.02 15.89
C ASN A 33 29.90 -31.52 15.92
N LYS A 34 30.07 -32.23 17.05
CA LYS A 34 29.72 -33.66 17.14
C LYS A 34 28.21 -33.90 17.21
N GLN A 35 27.46 -33.08 17.94
CA GLN A 35 25.99 -33.19 17.97
C GLN A 35 25.34 -32.68 16.68
N ASN A 36 25.85 -31.60 16.09
CA ASN A 36 25.38 -31.07 14.80
C ASN A 36 25.66 -32.04 13.66
N ASN A 37 26.78 -32.78 13.67
CA ASN A 37 27.01 -33.80 12.65
C ASN A 37 25.98 -34.94 12.72
N SER A 38 25.54 -35.32 13.93
CA SER A 38 24.46 -36.31 14.11
C SER A 38 23.10 -35.75 13.70
N LEU A 39 22.76 -34.52 14.11
CA LEU A 39 21.49 -33.89 13.74
C LEU A 39 21.40 -33.63 12.23
N ASN A 40 22.47 -33.09 11.62
CA ASN A 40 22.55 -32.87 10.18
C ASN A 40 22.38 -34.18 9.40
N TYR A 41 23.05 -35.25 9.86
CA TYR A 41 22.87 -36.57 9.27
C TYR A 41 21.42 -37.04 9.39
N GLN A 42 20.82 -36.99 10.59
CA GLN A 42 19.44 -37.42 10.81
C GLN A 42 18.44 -36.62 9.97
N MET A 43 18.59 -35.30 9.90
CA MET A 43 17.73 -34.42 9.11
C MET A 43 17.91 -34.62 7.59
N SER A 44 19.11 -34.99 7.13
CA SER A 44 19.36 -35.32 5.71
C SER A 44 18.60 -36.56 5.23
N LEU A 45 18.12 -37.42 6.15
CA LEU A 45 17.36 -38.63 5.81
C LEU A 45 15.89 -38.35 5.53
N TYR A 46 15.40 -37.14 5.81
CA TYR A 46 14.01 -36.75 5.58
C TYR A 46 13.77 -36.37 4.12
N HIS A 47 12.59 -36.72 3.63
CA HIS A 47 12.12 -36.42 2.29
C HIS A 47 10.80 -35.67 2.37
N PHE A 48 10.76 -34.51 1.72
CA PHE A 48 9.55 -33.71 1.57
C PHE A 48 8.82 -34.15 0.30
N LYS A 49 7.54 -34.52 0.43
CA LYS A 49 6.73 -35.05 -0.68
C LYS A 49 5.29 -34.57 -0.61
N THR A 50 4.64 -34.54 -1.78
CA THR A 50 3.18 -34.39 -1.88
C THR A 50 2.51 -35.75 -1.75
N LEU A 51 1.34 -35.77 -1.12
CA LEU A 51 0.45 -36.93 -1.13
C LEU A 51 -0.40 -36.94 -2.40
N ASN A 52 -0.92 -38.13 -2.77
CA ASN A 52 -1.68 -38.37 -4.00
C ASN A 52 -2.96 -37.52 -4.18
N LYS A 53 -3.30 -36.68 -3.19
CA LYS A 53 -4.48 -35.82 -3.19
C LYS A 53 -4.26 -34.47 -3.91
N ILE A 54 -3.01 -34.01 -4.05
CA ILE A 54 -2.70 -32.79 -4.80
C ILE A 54 -2.24 -33.14 -6.22
N ASN A 55 -2.97 -32.64 -7.22
CA ASN A 55 -2.43 -32.53 -8.57
C ASN A 55 -1.63 -31.23 -8.70
N LYS A 56 -0.30 -31.31 -8.50
CA LYS A 56 0.58 -30.14 -8.50
C LYS A 56 0.46 -29.27 -9.76
N LYS A 57 0.10 -29.84 -10.90
CA LYS A 57 -0.05 -29.10 -12.17
C LYS A 57 -1.20 -28.09 -12.17
N ASP A 58 -2.14 -28.23 -11.24
CA ASP A 58 -3.31 -27.34 -11.14
C ASP A 58 -3.07 -26.18 -10.16
N HIS A 59 -2.00 -26.26 -9.35
CA HIS A 59 -1.72 -25.35 -8.25
C HIS A 59 -0.37 -24.66 -8.38
N LEU A 60 -0.29 -23.39 -7.98
CA LEU A 60 0.98 -22.69 -7.80
C LEU A 60 1.66 -23.12 -6.49
N ALA A 61 2.98 -22.97 -6.41
CA ALA A 61 3.69 -23.24 -5.17
C ALA A 61 3.38 -22.16 -4.10
N SER A 62 3.15 -20.92 -4.54
CA SER A 62 2.77 -19.78 -3.69
C SER A 62 1.49 -19.99 -2.88
N GLU A 63 0.56 -20.83 -3.34
CA GLU A 63 -0.65 -21.22 -2.60
C GLU A 63 -0.34 -21.95 -1.28
N PHE A 64 0.89 -22.46 -1.15
CA PHE A 64 1.35 -23.24 0.00
C PHE A 64 2.44 -22.52 0.80
N VAL A 65 2.54 -21.19 0.71
CA VAL A 65 3.51 -20.39 1.48
C VAL A 65 2.93 -20.02 2.84
N TYR A 66 3.35 -20.72 3.90
CA TYR A 66 2.96 -20.53 5.30
C TYR A 66 4.18 -20.50 6.23
N ALA A 67 4.02 -19.92 7.43
CA ALA A 67 5.01 -19.94 8.50
C ALA A 67 4.34 -20.12 9.87
N ASN A 68 4.93 -20.90 10.79
CA ASN A 68 4.32 -21.23 12.09
C ASN A 68 4.70 -20.33 13.27
N TYR A 69 5.40 -19.23 13.00
CA TYR A 69 5.77 -18.23 13.99
C TYR A 69 5.39 -16.85 13.50
N THR A 70 5.26 -15.89 14.42
CA THR A 70 5.15 -14.47 14.04
C THR A 70 6.45 -14.07 13.37
N VAL A 71 6.44 -14.11 12.05
CA VAL A 71 7.54 -13.60 11.24
C VAL A 71 7.53 -12.08 11.50
N PRO A 72 8.61 -11.47 12.03
CA PRO A 72 8.70 -10.03 12.18
C PRO A 72 8.87 -9.40 10.79
N TYR A 73 7.81 -9.46 10.00
CA TYR A 73 7.78 -9.03 8.62
C TYR A 73 6.65 -8.03 8.50
N SER A 74 6.95 -6.85 7.97
CA SER A 74 5.92 -6.06 7.35
C SER A 74 5.36 -6.85 6.17
N ASN A 75 4.06 -6.77 5.90
CA ASN A 75 3.38 -7.34 4.72
C ASN A 75 3.99 -6.92 3.36
N SER A 76 5.08 -6.17 3.36
CA SER A 76 5.80 -5.67 2.20
C SER A 76 6.90 -6.61 1.68
N GLN A 77 7.23 -7.73 2.35
CA GLN A 77 8.39 -8.57 1.99
C GLN A 77 8.08 -9.93 1.35
N ASP A 78 6.91 -10.54 1.61
CA ASP A 78 6.38 -11.63 0.78
C ASP A 78 4.87 -11.50 0.65
N PRO A 79 4.35 -11.03 -0.49
CA PRO A 79 2.91 -10.86 -0.66
C PRO A 79 2.14 -12.18 -0.69
N ASN A 80 2.83 -13.33 -0.79
CA ASN A 80 2.21 -14.66 -0.90
C ASN A 80 2.15 -15.40 0.44
N LEU A 81 2.64 -14.81 1.55
CA LEU A 81 2.57 -15.45 2.85
C LEU A 81 1.12 -15.52 3.33
N ASN A 82 0.64 -16.73 3.60
CA ASN A 82 -0.73 -16.98 4.03
C ASN A 82 -0.84 -16.92 5.56
N ASP A 83 -1.98 -16.40 6.03
CA ASP A 83 -2.31 -16.25 7.45
C ASP A 83 -2.86 -17.55 8.06
N ASN A 84 -2.01 -18.56 8.23
CA ASN A 84 -2.31 -19.73 9.06
C ASN A 84 -1.01 -20.33 9.65
N SER A 85 -0.74 -20.01 10.92
CA SER A 85 0.47 -20.48 11.60
C SER A 85 0.48 -21.98 11.88
N GLN A 86 -0.68 -22.63 11.92
CA GLN A 86 -0.75 -24.06 12.22
C GLN A 86 -0.65 -24.95 10.97
N TYR A 87 -0.65 -24.36 9.77
CA TYR A 87 -0.71 -25.12 8.52
C TYR A 87 0.35 -26.22 8.45
N TRP A 88 1.64 -25.88 8.60
CA TRP A 88 2.71 -26.89 8.48
C TRP A 88 2.73 -27.91 9.61
N GLU A 89 2.35 -27.52 10.82
CA GLU A 89 2.20 -28.48 11.94
C GLU A 89 1.09 -29.50 11.62
N ASN A 90 -0.05 -29.03 11.09
CA ASN A 90 -1.15 -29.89 10.66
C ASN A 90 -0.77 -30.82 9.50
N GLN A 91 0.13 -30.38 8.61
CA GLN A 91 0.59 -31.21 7.49
C GLN A 91 1.62 -32.27 7.90
N LEU A 92 2.51 -31.97 8.86
CA LEU A 92 3.75 -32.73 9.03
C LEU A 92 3.83 -33.54 10.33
N GLU A 93 2.91 -33.35 11.28
CA GLU A 93 3.01 -33.90 12.63
C GLU A 93 1.81 -34.77 13.02
N LEU A 94 2.04 -35.80 13.84
CA LEU A 94 1.01 -36.79 14.19
C LEU A 94 -0.06 -36.28 15.18
N SER A 95 0.23 -35.24 15.96
CA SER A 95 -0.60 -34.80 17.10
C SER A 95 -1.44 -33.54 16.85
N SER A 96 -1.53 -33.06 15.61
CA SER A 96 -2.38 -31.92 15.27
C SER A 96 -3.87 -32.36 15.33
N SER A 97 -4.62 -31.73 16.23
CA SER A 97 -5.95 -32.14 16.69
C SER A 97 -7.01 -32.29 15.58
N ASN A 98 -7.71 -33.44 15.56
CA ASN A 98 -9.13 -33.74 15.22
C ASN A 98 -9.89 -32.95 14.10
N THR A 99 -9.22 -32.17 13.29
CA THR A 99 -9.84 -31.43 12.19
C THR A 99 -9.62 -32.22 10.90
N LYS A 100 -10.67 -32.28 10.07
CA LYS A 100 -10.69 -32.98 8.77
C LYS A 100 -9.84 -32.23 7.72
N ASP A 101 -8.68 -31.72 8.08
CA ASP A 101 -7.82 -31.01 7.15
C ASP A 101 -7.28 -32.02 6.13
N ILE A 102 -7.35 -31.63 4.86
CA ILE A 102 -6.81 -32.44 3.77
C ILE A 102 -5.29 -32.39 3.90
N ILE A 103 -4.70 -33.49 4.39
CA ILE A 103 -3.25 -33.66 4.39
C ILE A 103 -2.78 -33.79 2.94
N ASN A 104 -1.94 -32.86 2.57
CA ASN A 104 -1.46 -32.53 1.23
C ASN A 104 0.03 -32.85 1.08
N PHE A 105 0.77 -32.73 2.18
CA PHE A 105 2.22 -32.85 2.23
C PHE A 105 2.68 -33.80 3.33
N GLU A 106 3.88 -34.35 3.21
CA GLU A 106 4.54 -35.08 4.27
C GLU A 106 6.06 -34.82 4.29
N LEU A 107 6.65 -34.87 5.48
CA LEU A 107 8.09 -34.80 5.71
C LEU A 107 8.48 -35.98 6.59
N LYS A 108 8.98 -37.05 5.97
CA LYS A 108 9.31 -38.30 6.67
C LYS A 108 10.66 -38.84 6.25
N ASN A 109 11.31 -39.56 7.17
CA ASN A 109 12.54 -40.27 6.84
C ASN A 109 12.26 -41.57 6.06
N LYS A 110 13.32 -42.27 5.65
CA LYS A 110 13.23 -43.55 4.91
C LYS A 110 12.47 -44.65 5.65
N ASN A 111 12.37 -44.57 6.97
CA ASN A 111 11.63 -45.51 7.82
C ASN A 111 10.19 -45.04 8.10
N ASN A 112 9.70 -44.05 7.34
CA ASN A 112 8.37 -43.44 7.51
C ASN A 112 8.19 -42.74 8.87
N ALA A 113 9.29 -42.37 9.53
CA ALA A 113 9.25 -41.67 10.80
C ALA A 113 8.94 -40.17 10.56
N PRO A 114 7.96 -39.59 11.28
CA PRO A 114 7.62 -38.18 11.18
C PRO A 114 8.64 -37.29 11.90
N ILE A 115 8.62 -36.01 11.55
CA ILE A 115 9.55 -35.01 12.09
C ILE A 115 9.26 -34.68 13.58
N ASP A 116 8.05 -34.98 14.04
CA ASP A 116 7.63 -34.79 15.43
C ASP A 116 8.45 -35.58 16.46
N LEU A 117 9.20 -36.61 16.05
CA LEU A 117 10.15 -37.32 16.92
C LEU A 117 11.23 -36.38 17.50
N PHE A 118 11.52 -35.27 16.81
CA PHE A 118 12.44 -34.27 17.34
C PHE A 118 11.83 -33.39 18.42
N LYS A 119 10.50 -33.38 18.60
CA LYS A 119 9.82 -32.49 19.55
C LYS A 119 10.13 -32.78 21.01
N GLU A 120 10.60 -33.97 21.35
CA GLU A 120 11.05 -34.25 22.72
C GLU A 120 12.17 -33.29 23.13
N LYS A 121 13.12 -33.03 22.21
CA LYS A 121 14.30 -32.20 22.46
C LYS A 121 14.20 -30.78 21.90
N TYR A 122 13.45 -30.60 20.81
CA TYR A 122 13.43 -29.35 20.04
C TYR A 122 12.05 -28.71 19.96
N ASN A 123 11.97 -27.38 19.88
CA ASN A 123 10.85 -26.69 19.24
C ASN A 123 11.14 -26.66 17.73
N ILE A 124 10.11 -26.86 16.90
CA ILE A 124 10.25 -26.96 15.45
C ILE A 124 9.55 -25.77 14.80
N TYR A 125 10.27 -25.06 13.94
CA TYR A 125 9.73 -23.94 13.18
C TYR A 125 9.73 -24.27 11.69
N TYR A 126 8.64 -23.94 11.02
CA TYR A 126 8.43 -24.15 9.59
C TYR A 126 8.24 -22.82 8.89
N HIS A 127 8.90 -22.67 7.74
CA HIS A 127 8.65 -21.57 6.82
C HIS A 127 8.85 -22.08 5.40
N SER A 128 7.81 -22.02 4.59
CA SER A 128 7.88 -22.39 3.18
C SER A 128 8.04 -21.19 2.27
N PHE A 129 8.67 -21.40 1.12
CA PHE A 129 8.90 -20.39 0.09
C PHE A 129 8.58 -20.95 -1.28
N ALA A 130 8.20 -20.10 -2.22
CA ALA A 130 7.80 -20.55 -3.55
C ALA A 130 8.76 -20.08 -4.65
N ASN A 131 8.85 -20.88 -5.70
CA ASN A 131 9.37 -20.46 -6.99
C ASN A 131 8.32 -20.77 -8.05
N ASP A 132 7.42 -19.81 -8.28
CA ASP A 132 6.33 -19.98 -9.24
C ASP A 132 6.84 -19.97 -10.69
N LYS A 133 8.06 -19.47 -10.94
CA LYS A 133 8.67 -19.53 -12.26
C LYS A 133 9.15 -20.94 -12.62
N LYS A 134 9.58 -21.73 -11.63
CA LYS A 134 10.08 -23.10 -11.80
C LYS A 134 9.11 -24.17 -11.29
N GLY A 135 8.04 -23.80 -10.59
CA GLY A 135 7.08 -24.72 -10.00
C GLY A 135 7.66 -25.50 -8.82
N ILE A 136 8.38 -24.81 -7.93
CA ILE A 136 9.07 -25.42 -6.79
C ILE A 136 8.56 -24.82 -5.47
N LEU A 137 8.19 -25.69 -4.53
CA LEU A 137 7.91 -25.32 -3.14
C LEU A 137 9.12 -25.72 -2.28
N TYR A 138 9.68 -24.76 -1.57
CA TYR A 138 10.73 -24.97 -0.58
C TYR A 138 10.10 -24.98 0.82
N LEU A 139 10.61 -25.84 1.70
CA LEU A 139 10.24 -25.88 3.11
C LEU A 139 11.52 -25.79 3.94
N LYS A 140 11.66 -24.72 4.71
CA LYS A 140 12.72 -24.52 5.68
C LYS A 140 12.22 -24.95 7.05
N VAL A 141 12.99 -25.82 7.69
CA VAL A 141 12.76 -26.31 9.04
C VAL A 141 13.88 -25.81 9.94
N LEU A 142 13.53 -25.18 11.06
CA LEU A 142 14.47 -24.78 12.10
C LEU A 142 14.19 -25.53 13.40
N LEU A 143 15.26 -25.88 14.13
CA LEU A 143 15.17 -26.64 15.37
C LEU A 143 15.81 -25.84 16.51
N GLU A 144 15.00 -25.44 17.50
CA GLU A 144 15.45 -24.77 18.72
C GLU A 144 15.57 -25.78 19.87
N ASP A 145 16.76 -25.96 20.43
CA ASP A 145 16.96 -26.86 21.57
C ASP A 145 16.27 -26.28 22.81
N LYS A 146 15.35 -27.04 23.40
CA LYS A 146 14.58 -26.62 24.58
C LYS A 146 15.46 -26.38 25.81
N ASN A 147 16.66 -26.98 25.83
CA ASN A 147 17.60 -26.90 26.93
C ASN A 147 18.69 -25.85 26.72
N ASP A 148 18.68 -25.12 25.60
CA ASP A 148 19.65 -24.05 25.35
C ASP A 148 19.15 -22.72 25.96
N ASP A 149 19.61 -22.45 27.18
CA ASP A 149 19.28 -21.23 27.91
C ASP A 149 19.75 -19.95 27.21
N SER A 150 20.75 -20.02 26.32
CA SER A 150 21.25 -18.84 25.59
C SER A 150 20.22 -18.29 24.61
N LEU A 151 19.28 -19.13 24.16
CA LEU A 151 18.24 -18.76 23.21
C LEU A 151 17.05 -18.07 23.90
N LYS A 152 16.84 -18.27 25.20
CA LYS A 152 15.63 -17.79 25.91
C LYS A 152 15.45 -16.26 25.87
N ASN A 153 16.55 -15.50 25.79
CA ASN A 153 16.53 -14.03 25.82
C ASN A 153 16.65 -13.38 24.43
N LEU A 154 16.78 -14.17 23.36
CA LEU A 154 16.90 -13.65 22.00
C LEU A 154 15.52 -13.37 21.40
N SER A 155 15.43 -12.32 20.58
CA SER A 155 14.26 -12.08 19.74
C SER A 155 14.11 -13.21 18.70
N ILE A 156 12.88 -13.39 18.17
CA ILE A 156 12.61 -14.37 17.10
C ILE A 156 13.57 -14.15 15.92
N LYS A 157 13.81 -12.89 15.53
CA LYS A 157 14.73 -12.58 14.43
C LYS A 157 16.15 -13.09 14.69
N GLU A 158 16.69 -12.83 15.87
CA GLU A 158 18.03 -13.28 16.25
C GLU A 158 18.12 -14.80 16.32
N LYS A 159 17.08 -15.47 16.82
CA LYS A 159 17.01 -16.93 16.83
C LYS A 159 17.09 -17.50 15.41
N LEU A 160 16.31 -16.95 14.47
CA LEU A 160 16.26 -17.43 13.08
C LEU A 160 17.60 -17.33 12.34
N GLU A 161 18.57 -16.56 12.83
CA GLU A 161 19.90 -16.44 12.22
C GLU A 161 20.88 -17.53 12.71
N ILE A 162 20.69 -18.06 13.92
CA ILE A 162 21.65 -18.97 14.56
C ILE A 162 21.15 -20.42 14.71
N LEU A 163 19.83 -20.63 14.68
CA LEU A 163 19.25 -21.97 14.80
C LEU A 163 19.71 -22.87 13.65
N PRO A 164 19.94 -24.18 13.88
CA PRO A 164 20.12 -25.17 12.83
C PRO A 164 18.95 -25.14 11.82
N GLN A 165 19.28 -25.16 10.51
CA GLN A 165 18.32 -24.96 9.43
C GLN A 165 18.45 -26.04 8.37
N PHE A 166 17.32 -26.61 7.97
CA PHE A 166 17.24 -27.66 6.96
C PHE A 166 16.22 -27.27 5.91
N THR A 167 16.63 -27.24 4.64
CA THR A 167 15.74 -26.86 3.53
C THR A 167 15.46 -28.06 2.65
N TYR A 168 14.18 -28.35 2.47
CA TYR A 168 13.68 -29.38 1.57
C TYR A 168 12.91 -28.72 0.41
N PHE A 169 12.68 -29.45 -0.67
CA PHE A 169 11.92 -28.93 -1.80
C PHE A 169 11.09 -30.01 -2.50
N ILE A 170 10.00 -29.57 -3.14
CA ILE A 170 9.19 -30.38 -4.05
C ILE A 170 9.00 -29.60 -5.35
N GLU A 171 9.22 -30.27 -6.47
CA GLU A 171 9.03 -29.70 -7.82
C GLU A 171 7.73 -30.19 -8.47
N GLY A 172 7.37 -29.57 -9.59
CA GLY A 172 6.27 -30.02 -10.46
C GLY A 172 4.95 -29.29 -10.25
N PHE A 173 4.96 -28.17 -9.54
CA PHE A 173 3.82 -27.24 -9.46
C PHE A 173 3.59 -26.52 -10.80
N LYS A 174 2.41 -25.94 -10.97
CA LYS A 174 2.11 -25.03 -12.06
C LYS A 174 3.13 -23.88 -12.08
N THR A 175 3.53 -23.46 -13.28
CA THR A 175 4.44 -22.33 -13.45
C THR A 175 3.72 -21.09 -13.93
N ILE A 176 4.22 -19.91 -13.52
CA ILE A 176 3.79 -18.61 -14.04
C ILE A 176 4.75 -18.16 -15.16
N ASN A 177 4.20 -17.59 -16.21
CA ASN A 177 4.92 -17.01 -17.33
C ASN A 177 4.29 -15.68 -17.79
N SER A 178 5.01 -14.94 -18.66
CA SER A 178 4.62 -13.60 -19.11
C SER A 178 3.32 -13.51 -19.93
N LEU A 179 2.77 -14.66 -20.36
CA LEU A 179 1.52 -14.73 -21.12
C LEU A 179 0.30 -14.99 -20.24
N ASP A 180 0.52 -15.37 -18.96
CA ASP A 180 -0.58 -15.60 -18.04
C ASP A 180 -1.36 -14.30 -17.86
N ARG A 181 -2.68 -14.42 -17.98
CA ARG A 181 -3.58 -13.28 -17.77
C ARG A 181 -3.78 -13.07 -16.28
N PRO A 182 -3.89 -11.80 -15.84
CA PRO A 182 -4.46 -11.51 -14.54
C PRO A 182 -5.86 -12.14 -14.47
N ASP A 183 -6.19 -12.85 -13.40
CA ASP A 183 -7.55 -13.26 -13.07
C ASP A 183 -8.54 -12.10 -13.21
N ASN A 184 -9.74 -12.35 -13.75
CA ASN A 184 -10.73 -11.32 -14.10
C ASN A 184 -11.21 -10.43 -12.92
N GLN A 185 -10.71 -10.65 -11.70
CA GLN A 185 -11.05 -9.88 -10.49
C GLN A 185 -10.13 -8.67 -10.24
N TYR A 186 -9.09 -8.43 -11.05
CA TYR A 186 -8.15 -7.30 -10.85
C TYR A 186 -8.66 -5.94 -11.36
N GLN A 187 -9.96 -5.78 -11.57
CA GLN A 187 -10.47 -4.46 -11.90
C GLN A 187 -10.32 -3.51 -10.70
N LEU A 188 -9.72 -2.35 -11.03
CA LEU A 188 -9.78 -1.05 -10.34
C LEU A 188 -8.54 -0.69 -9.50
N PHE A 189 -7.43 -0.39 -10.19
CA PHE A 189 -6.52 0.63 -9.67
C PHE A 189 -7.36 1.88 -9.36
N ASN A 190 -7.26 2.39 -8.14
CA ASN A 190 -8.03 3.54 -7.70
C ASN A 190 -7.45 4.83 -8.29
N ILE A 191 -7.75 5.08 -9.56
CA ILE A 191 -7.32 6.28 -10.27
C ILE A 191 -8.16 7.46 -9.78
N GLN A 192 -7.50 8.56 -9.43
CA GLN A 192 -8.13 9.76 -8.89
C GLN A 192 -7.84 10.98 -9.76
N ALA A 193 -8.70 11.99 -9.71
CA ALA A 193 -8.43 13.28 -10.32
C ALA A 193 -7.43 14.07 -9.47
N THR A 194 -6.51 14.78 -10.11
CA THR A 194 -5.65 15.75 -9.40
C THR A 194 -6.44 17.03 -9.12
N ASN A 195 -5.91 17.87 -8.21
CA ASN A 195 -6.44 19.22 -8.01
C ASN A 195 -6.47 20.03 -9.31
N LYS A 196 -5.47 19.86 -10.18
CA LYS A 196 -5.41 20.57 -11.47
C LYS A 196 -6.57 20.15 -12.38
N LEU A 197 -6.88 18.86 -12.47
CA LEU A 197 -8.03 18.39 -13.25
C LEU A 197 -9.35 18.94 -12.68
N ASN A 198 -9.53 18.88 -11.36
CA ASN A 198 -10.73 19.41 -10.71
C ASN A 198 -10.87 20.93 -10.92
N LEU A 199 -9.78 21.70 -10.84
CA LEU A 199 -9.77 23.14 -11.11
C LEU A 199 -10.05 23.46 -12.57
N ASP A 200 -9.42 22.75 -13.51
CA ASP A 200 -9.67 22.95 -14.94
C ASP A 200 -11.11 22.62 -15.31
N PHE A 201 -11.68 21.58 -14.72
CA PHE A 201 -13.09 21.25 -14.86
C PHE A 201 -13.98 22.37 -14.31
N SER A 202 -13.71 22.80 -13.08
CA SER A 202 -14.50 23.81 -12.38
C SER A 202 -14.46 25.18 -13.06
N ASN A 203 -13.30 25.53 -13.64
CA ASN A 203 -13.08 26.77 -14.39
C ASN A 203 -13.44 26.66 -15.88
N ASN A 204 -14.12 25.59 -16.29
CA ASN A 204 -14.56 25.33 -17.67
C ASN A 204 -13.43 25.33 -18.71
N ILE A 205 -12.20 24.98 -18.31
CA ILE A 205 -11.07 24.70 -19.19
C ILE A 205 -11.21 23.28 -19.79
N ILE A 206 -11.71 22.33 -18.99
CA ILE A 206 -12.03 20.96 -19.41
C ILE A 206 -13.51 20.71 -19.14
N ASN A 207 -14.35 20.74 -20.16
CA ASN A 207 -15.81 20.65 -20.00
C ASN A 207 -16.38 19.25 -20.23
N ASN A 208 -15.62 18.38 -20.88
CA ASN A 208 -16.04 17.06 -21.32
C ASN A 208 -14.81 16.14 -21.51
N ILE A 209 -15.07 14.88 -21.84
CA ILE A 209 -14.03 13.89 -22.12
C ILE A 209 -13.14 14.29 -23.31
N ASP A 210 -13.67 14.94 -24.34
CA ASP A 210 -12.89 15.32 -25.53
C ASP A 210 -11.83 16.39 -25.18
N ASP A 211 -12.15 17.32 -24.29
CA ASP A 211 -11.18 18.30 -23.80
C ASP A 211 -10.04 17.63 -23.02
N LEU A 212 -10.37 16.66 -22.15
CA LEU A 212 -9.37 15.95 -21.35
C LEU A 212 -8.51 15.02 -22.22
N ILE A 213 -9.12 14.24 -23.12
CA ILE A 213 -8.37 13.29 -23.94
C ILE A 213 -7.40 14.02 -24.88
N ASN A 214 -7.71 15.26 -25.28
CA ASN A 214 -6.79 16.14 -26.02
C ASN A 214 -5.56 16.58 -25.20
N LYS A 215 -5.61 16.45 -23.87
CA LYS A 215 -4.49 16.72 -22.95
C LYS A 215 -3.75 15.46 -22.50
N LEU A 216 -4.20 14.27 -22.91
CA LEU A 216 -3.62 12.99 -22.50
C LEU A 216 -3.03 12.23 -23.71
N PRO A 217 -2.10 11.29 -23.49
CA PRO A 217 -1.57 10.44 -24.56
C PRO A 217 -2.67 9.56 -25.15
N LYS A 218 -2.84 9.58 -26.47
CA LYS A 218 -3.92 8.84 -27.16
C LYS A 218 -3.47 7.56 -27.85
N THR A 219 -2.17 7.40 -28.04
CA THR A 219 -1.58 6.30 -28.79
C THR A 219 -0.47 5.65 -28.00
N LYS A 220 -0.34 4.34 -28.17
CA LYS A 220 0.80 3.57 -27.66
C LYS A 220 2.11 4.12 -28.21
N SER A 221 3.12 4.20 -27.35
CA SER A 221 4.50 4.54 -27.72
C SER A 221 5.45 3.50 -27.14
N ASP A 222 6.45 3.09 -27.92
CA ASP A 222 7.52 2.21 -27.43
C ASP A 222 8.82 2.98 -27.13
N ASN A 223 8.83 4.30 -27.36
CA ASN A 223 9.99 5.16 -27.09
C ASN A 223 10.04 5.57 -25.61
N ALA A 224 11.13 5.24 -24.91
CA ALA A 224 11.28 5.46 -23.47
C ALA A 224 11.15 6.94 -23.04
N GLU A 225 11.71 7.88 -23.82
CA GLU A 225 11.61 9.31 -23.51
C GLU A 225 10.18 9.82 -23.68
N THR A 226 9.48 9.34 -24.71
CA THR A 226 8.06 9.64 -24.92
C THR A 226 7.20 9.06 -23.81
N ILE A 227 7.50 7.84 -23.34
CA ILE A 227 6.80 7.21 -22.21
C ILE A 227 6.96 8.06 -20.95
N LYS A 228 8.19 8.51 -20.65
CA LYS A 228 8.46 9.39 -19.51
C LYS A 228 7.69 10.71 -19.60
N ASN A 229 7.74 11.38 -20.74
CA ASN A 229 7.02 12.65 -20.97
C ASN A 229 5.49 12.47 -20.88
N ASN A 230 4.98 11.33 -21.35
CA ASN A 230 3.57 10.97 -21.22
C ASN A 230 3.17 10.78 -19.75
N LEU A 231 4.00 10.12 -18.94
CA LEU A 231 3.75 9.96 -17.50
C LEU A 231 3.71 11.30 -16.77
N GLU A 232 4.59 12.24 -17.11
CA GLU A 232 4.57 13.61 -16.57
C GLU A 232 3.32 14.39 -16.99
N LEU A 233 2.79 14.13 -18.19
CA LEU A 233 1.54 14.72 -18.64
C LEU A 233 0.33 14.13 -17.91
N ILE A 234 0.33 12.81 -17.73
CA ILE A 234 -0.72 12.09 -17.00
C ILE A 234 -0.78 12.56 -15.55
N SER A 235 0.35 12.66 -14.87
CA SER A 235 0.43 13.03 -13.45
C SER A 235 -0.05 14.46 -13.17
N LYS A 236 -0.16 15.31 -14.20
CA LYS A 236 -0.80 16.63 -14.07
C LYS A 236 -2.31 16.52 -13.85
N TYR A 237 -2.97 15.51 -14.42
CA TYR A 237 -4.44 15.40 -14.40
C TYR A 237 -4.97 14.22 -13.60
N LEU A 238 -4.23 13.11 -13.54
CA LEU A 238 -4.64 11.88 -12.90
C LEU A 238 -3.57 11.40 -11.92
N ILE A 239 -4.02 10.93 -10.76
CA ILE A 239 -3.20 10.19 -9.80
C ILE A 239 -3.44 8.72 -10.09
N ILE A 240 -2.39 8.03 -10.55
CA ILE A 240 -2.41 6.59 -10.81
C ILE A 240 -1.55 5.93 -9.73
N PRO A 241 -2.10 5.01 -8.91
CA PRO A 241 -1.31 4.30 -7.91
C PRO A 241 -0.38 3.30 -8.61
N MET A 242 0.87 3.70 -8.82
CA MET A 242 1.88 2.89 -9.50
C MET A 242 2.45 1.78 -8.61
N ASP A 243 2.58 2.02 -7.31
CA ASP A 243 3.24 1.12 -6.36
C ASP A 243 2.25 0.55 -5.33
N ASN A 244 2.48 -0.72 -4.93
CA ASN A 244 1.90 -1.40 -3.76
C ASN A 244 0.49 -0.94 -3.39
N ASN A 245 -0.48 -1.37 -4.18
CA ASN A 245 -1.87 -1.24 -3.78
C ASN A 245 -2.16 -2.29 -2.69
N ILE A 246 -2.63 -1.86 -1.51
CA ILE A 246 -3.11 -2.77 -0.46
C ILE A 246 -4.19 -3.72 -1.02
N VAL A 247 -4.95 -3.25 -2.01
CA VAL A 247 -5.99 -4.02 -2.70
C VAL A 247 -5.40 -5.03 -3.71
N HIS A 248 -4.17 -4.80 -4.21
CA HIS A 248 -3.51 -5.65 -5.20
C HIS A 248 -2.01 -5.83 -4.90
N PRO A 249 -1.63 -6.60 -3.86
CA PRO A 249 -0.22 -6.73 -3.46
C PRO A 249 0.66 -7.43 -4.51
N PHE A 250 0.06 -8.07 -5.51
CA PHE A 250 0.75 -8.85 -6.53
C PHE A 250 1.00 -8.11 -7.84
N TYR A 251 0.28 -7.02 -8.13
CA TYR A 251 0.34 -6.35 -9.42
C TYR A 251 0.62 -4.85 -9.27
N GLU A 252 1.46 -4.36 -10.16
CA GLU A 252 1.79 -2.94 -10.28
C GLU A 252 1.72 -2.54 -11.76
N ILE A 253 1.41 -1.27 -12.02
CA ILE A 253 1.41 -0.76 -13.40
C ILE A 253 2.87 -0.62 -13.86
N ASP A 254 3.19 -1.19 -15.02
CA ASP A 254 4.51 -1.10 -15.63
C ASP A 254 4.72 0.31 -16.22
N ASN A 255 5.31 1.19 -15.41
CA ASN A 255 5.65 2.55 -15.80
C ASN A 255 6.79 2.65 -16.82
N THR A 256 7.42 1.53 -17.20
CA THR A 256 8.40 1.49 -18.30
C THR A 256 7.74 1.28 -19.66
N LYS A 257 6.44 0.96 -19.67
CA LYS A 257 5.62 0.81 -20.87
C LYS A 257 4.68 2.00 -21.03
N ALA A 258 4.15 2.15 -22.23
CA ALA A 258 3.20 3.22 -22.49
C ALA A 258 1.90 3.02 -21.70
N ILE A 259 1.42 4.15 -21.19
CA ILE A 259 0.07 4.34 -20.70
C ILE A 259 -0.60 5.34 -21.63
N TRP A 260 -1.77 5.01 -22.16
CA TRP A 260 -2.52 5.89 -23.06
C TRP A 260 -4.02 5.74 -22.83
N PHE A 261 -4.79 6.63 -23.45
CA PHE A 261 -6.21 6.78 -23.19
C PHE A 261 -7.02 6.81 -24.47
N THR A 262 -8.19 6.17 -24.42
CA THR A 262 -9.21 6.26 -25.46
C THR A 262 -10.53 6.70 -24.85
N LYS A 263 -11.41 7.26 -25.68
CA LYS A 263 -12.75 7.67 -25.26
C LYS A 263 -13.68 6.45 -25.33
N ASN A 264 -14.40 6.18 -24.25
CA ASN A 264 -15.50 5.20 -24.27
C ASN A 264 -16.84 5.89 -24.55
N SER A 265 -17.13 6.95 -23.79
CA SER A 265 -18.36 7.73 -23.90
C SER A 265 -18.12 9.20 -23.54
N ASN A 266 -19.18 10.01 -23.43
CA ASN A 266 -19.05 11.44 -23.11
C ASN A 266 -18.60 11.69 -21.65
N GLU A 267 -18.70 10.69 -20.78
CA GLU A 267 -18.30 10.75 -19.38
C GLU A 267 -17.31 9.64 -19.01
N GLU A 268 -16.80 8.85 -19.96
CA GLU A 268 -15.95 7.71 -19.65
C GLU A 268 -14.71 7.67 -20.53
N LEU A 269 -13.58 7.50 -19.86
CA LEU A 269 -12.26 7.33 -20.44
C LEU A 269 -11.80 5.89 -20.22
N ILE A 270 -11.18 5.26 -21.21
CA ILE A 270 -10.47 4.00 -21.03
C ILE A 270 -8.99 4.31 -20.89
N ILE A 271 -8.38 3.82 -19.82
CA ILE A 271 -6.92 3.76 -19.69
C ILE A 271 -6.44 2.40 -20.20
N HIS A 272 -5.35 2.42 -20.96
CA HIS A 272 -4.63 1.25 -21.46
C HIS A 272 -3.26 1.22 -20.79
N TYR A 273 -2.86 0.07 -20.25
CA TYR A 273 -1.60 -0.08 -19.51
C TYR A 273 -1.08 -1.52 -19.54
N PHE A 274 0.14 -1.71 -19.05
CA PHE A 274 0.75 -3.01 -18.84
C PHE A 274 1.01 -3.22 -17.36
N LEU A 275 1.14 -4.48 -16.94
CA LEU A 275 1.34 -4.84 -15.55
C LEU A 275 2.67 -5.56 -15.36
N ASN A 276 3.29 -5.35 -14.20
CA ASN A 276 4.23 -6.31 -13.64
C ASN A 276 3.53 -7.10 -12.54
N LYS A 277 3.80 -8.40 -12.49
CA LYS A 277 3.40 -9.28 -11.39
C LYS A 277 4.60 -9.56 -10.49
N ASN A 278 4.48 -9.30 -9.20
CA ASN A 278 5.45 -9.73 -8.20
C ASN A 278 5.26 -11.23 -7.97
N ILE A 279 6.23 -12.04 -8.40
CA ILE A 279 6.20 -13.49 -8.23
C ILE A 279 7.35 -13.97 -7.34
N PRO A 280 7.13 -14.98 -6.49
CA PRO A 280 8.19 -15.59 -5.71
C PRO A 280 9.06 -16.46 -6.62
N VAL A 281 10.37 -16.28 -6.53
CA VAL A 281 11.39 -16.99 -7.33
C VAL A 281 12.51 -17.51 -6.44
N ALA A 282 12.11 -18.09 -5.31
CA ALA A 282 13.01 -18.64 -4.30
C ALA A 282 14.07 -19.56 -4.91
N THR A 283 15.28 -19.51 -4.35
CA THR A 283 16.36 -20.46 -4.62
C THR A 283 16.93 -20.94 -3.30
N LEU A 284 17.68 -22.05 -3.30
CA LEU A 284 18.33 -22.54 -2.08
C LEU A 284 19.25 -21.51 -1.41
N ASN A 285 19.81 -20.58 -2.18
CA ASN A 285 20.69 -19.51 -1.66
C ASN A 285 19.92 -18.25 -1.25
N GLU A 286 18.69 -18.07 -1.74
CA GLU A 286 17.90 -16.85 -1.58
C GLU A 286 16.41 -17.21 -1.58
N LEU A 287 15.90 -17.59 -0.40
CA LEU A 287 14.55 -18.14 -0.25
C LEU A 287 13.45 -17.08 -0.33
N ASN A 288 13.73 -15.83 0.04
CA ASN A 288 12.76 -14.72 0.03
C ASN A 288 12.77 -13.95 -1.30
N LYS A 289 13.37 -14.50 -2.36
CA LYS A 289 13.57 -13.77 -3.61
C LYS A 289 12.23 -13.55 -4.32
N ILE A 290 11.94 -12.30 -4.67
CA ILE A 290 10.81 -11.90 -5.50
C ILE A 290 11.34 -11.30 -6.81
N GLU A 291 10.68 -11.60 -7.92
CA GLU A 291 10.96 -11.04 -9.24
C GLU A 291 9.70 -10.33 -9.77
N LYS A 292 9.91 -9.18 -10.42
CA LYS A 292 8.87 -8.51 -11.21
C LYS A 292 8.80 -9.16 -12.59
N LEU A 293 7.72 -9.88 -12.83
CA LEU A 293 7.43 -10.48 -14.13
C LEU A 293 6.56 -9.53 -14.95
N ALA A 294 7.09 -9.00 -16.04
CA ALA A 294 6.33 -8.21 -16.99
C ALA A 294 5.27 -9.07 -17.70
N ILE A 295 4.00 -8.68 -17.56
CA ILE A 295 2.87 -9.28 -18.26
C ILE A 295 2.80 -8.66 -19.66
N LYS A 296 2.78 -9.49 -20.70
CA LYS A 296 2.84 -9.03 -22.10
C LYS A 296 1.51 -8.47 -22.60
N ASN A 297 0.41 -8.90 -22.00
CA ASN A 297 -0.92 -8.49 -22.41
C ASN A 297 -1.19 -7.07 -21.94
N GLU A 298 -1.85 -6.30 -22.81
CA GLU A 298 -2.38 -5.00 -22.46
C GLU A 298 -3.65 -5.18 -21.63
N GLU A 299 -3.73 -4.41 -20.56
CA GLU A 299 -4.90 -4.33 -19.69
C GLU A 299 -5.61 -2.99 -19.88
N THR A 300 -6.91 -2.99 -19.61
CA THR A 300 -7.75 -1.79 -19.75
C THR A 300 -8.64 -1.58 -18.54
N GLN A 301 -8.94 -0.33 -18.26
CA GLN A 301 -9.87 0.05 -17.19
C GLN A 301 -10.70 1.26 -17.61
N VAL A 302 -11.99 1.25 -17.30
CA VAL A 302 -12.88 2.40 -17.50
C VAL A 302 -12.79 3.34 -16.29
N ILE A 303 -12.72 4.63 -16.57
CA ILE A 303 -12.71 5.72 -15.59
C ILE A 303 -13.88 6.64 -15.92
N LYS A 304 -14.85 6.70 -15.00
CA LYS A 304 -15.99 7.63 -15.10
C LYS A 304 -15.58 9.02 -14.61
N LEU A 305 -15.94 10.03 -15.40
CA LEU A 305 -15.84 11.46 -15.14
C LEU A 305 -17.25 12.04 -15.12
N ASN A 306 -17.76 12.30 -13.92
CA ASN A 306 -19.10 12.79 -13.60
C ASN A 306 -19.27 14.30 -13.92
N PHE A 307 -18.92 14.71 -15.14
CA PHE A 307 -18.94 16.11 -15.60
C PHE A 307 -20.31 16.76 -15.49
N SER A 308 -21.33 16.15 -16.12
CA SER A 308 -22.68 16.73 -16.18
C SER A 308 -23.36 16.66 -14.81
N GLU A 309 -23.21 15.53 -14.13
CA GLU A 309 -23.78 15.29 -12.81
C GLU A 309 -23.32 16.35 -11.78
N LEU A 310 -22.01 16.60 -11.69
CA LEU A 310 -21.49 17.58 -10.73
C LEU A 310 -21.87 19.02 -11.09
N LYS A 311 -21.90 19.38 -12.38
CA LYS A 311 -22.33 20.71 -12.82
C LYS A 311 -23.79 20.98 -12.47
N GLU A 312 -24.68 19.99 -12.59
CA GLU A 312 -26.07 20.15 -12.17
C GLU A 312 -26.21 20.22 -10.64
N ALA A 313 -25.49 19.38 -9.89
CA ALA A 313 -25.47 19.44 -8.44
C ALA A 313 -24.96 20.79 -7.90
N ALA A 314 -23.94 21.37 -8.56
CA ALA A 314 -23.37 22.66 -8.17
C ALA A 314 -24.34 23.84 -8.26
N LYS A 315 -25.27 23.82 -9.23
CA LYS A 315 -26.32 24.84 -9.34
C LYS A 315 -27.28 24.83 -8.15
N GLN A 316 -27.31 23.74 -7.39
CA GLN A 316 -28.21 23.55 -6.25
C GLN A 316 -27.56 23.91 -4.92
N VAL A 317 -26.28 24.29 -4.88
CA VAL A 317 -25.61 24.67 -3.64
C VAL A 317 -26.05 26.06 -3.19
N LYS A 318 -26.29 26.19 -1.88
CA LYS A 318 -26.58 27.45 -1.21
C LYS A 318 -25.70 27.62 0.01
N ILE A 319 -25.36 28.86 0.28
CA ILE A 319 -24.87 29.29 1.58
C ILE A 319 -25.93 30.22 2.16
N ILE A 320 -26.33 29.99 3.41
CA ILE A 320 -27.38 30.75 4.08
C ILE A 320 -26.96 31.15 5.49
N PRO A 321 -27.52 32.21 6.08
CA PRO A 321 -27.33 32.50 7.50
C PRO A 321 -27.83 31.35 8.37
N PHE A 322 -26.95 30.84 9.23
CA PHE A 322 -27.30 29.76 10.16
C PHE A 322 -28.33 30.25 11.18
N ASN A 323 -29.40 29.49 11.41
CA ASN A 323 -30.50 29.85 12.31
C ASN A 323 -31.05 31.27 12.11
N ASN A 324 -31.13 31.74 10.85
CA ASN A 324 -31.55 33.10 10.50
C ASN A 324 -30.73 34.19 11.23
N ALA A 325 -29.45 33.94 11.49
CA ALA A 325 -28.57 34.92 12.11
C ALA A 325 -28.58 36.23 11.32
N ASP A 326 -28.77 37.35 12.02
CA ASP A 326 -28.58 38.66 11.42
C ASP A 326 -27.08 38.90 11.20
N LEU A 327 -26.74 39.14 9.94
CA LEU A 327 -25.37 39.40 9.49
C LEU A 327 -25.17 40.87 9.11
N SER A 328 -26.22 41.71 9.24
CA SER A 328 -26.07 43.14 9.07
C SER A 328 -25.08 43.66 10.12
N ASN A 329 -24.05 44.39 9.67
CA ASN A 329 -22.90 44.84 10.49
C ASN A 329 -21.84 43.80 10.84
N VAL A 330 -21.91 42.56 10.34
CA VAL A 330 -20.84 41.59 10.52
C VAL A 330 -19.78 41.77 9.44
N ILE A 331 -18.49 41.73 9.80
CA ILE A 331 -17.38 41.74 8.85
C ILE A 331 -16.88 40.28 8.70
N PRO A 332 -16.99 39.67 7.51
CA PRO A 332 -16.89 38.22 7.34
C PRO A 332 -15.46 37.64 7.34
N TYR A 333 -14.50 38.40 7.86
CA TYR A 333 -13.13 37.94 8.12
C TYR A 333 -12.64 38.27 9.54
N GLU A 334 -13.45 38.95 10.35
CA GLU A 334 -13.14 39.28 11.74
C GLU A 334 -13.49 38.15 12.71
N ASN A 335 -13.04 38.26 13.96
CA ASN A 335 -13.26 37.27 15.01
C ASN A 335 -14.76 37.02 15.31
N SER A 336 -15.63 38.00 15.04
CA SER A 336 -17.09 37.87 15.20
C SER A 336 -17.71 36.86 14.21
N PHE A 337 -16.98 36.53 13.14
CA PHE A 337 -17.35 35.63 12.06
C PHE A 337 -16.26 34.57 11.86
N THR A 338 -16.27 33.58 12.75
CA THR A 338 -15.18 32.60 12.85
C THR A 338 -15.45 31.38 11.99
N PHE A 339 -14.43 30.96 11.24
CA PHE A 339 -14.38 29.64 10.60
C PHE A 339 -13.68 28.65 11.53
N PHE A 340 -14.36 27.56 11.87
CA PHE A 340 -13.82 26.46 12.65
C PHE A 340 -13.25 25.42 11.69
N ASN A 341 -11.92 25.25 11.70
CA ASN A 341 -11.24 24.27 10.88
C ASN A 341 -11.22 22.89 11.55
N SER A 342 -12.40 22.37 11.87
CA SER A 342 -12.58 21.06 12.51
C SER A 342 -13.92 20.46 12.11
N SER A 343 -13.93 19.15 11.88
CA SER A 343 -15.15 18.39 11.69
C SER A 343 -15.87 18.19 13.02
N SER A 344 -17.20 18.29 13.02
CA SER A 344 -18.01 18.00 14.22
C SER A 344 -19.29 17.29 13.84
N THR A 345 -19.49 16.09 14.38
CA THR A 345 -20.69 15.26 14.15
C THR A 345 -21.87 15.66 15.05
N SER A 346 -21.60 16.42 16.12
CA SER A 346 -22.62 16.91 17.06
C SER A 346 -22.99 18.37 16.86
N ASP A 347 -22.35 19.05 15.92
CA ASP A 347 -22.64 20.45 15.62
C ASP A 347 -23.94 20.55 14.80
N PRO A 348 -24.81 21.54 15.09
CA PRO A 348 -26.06 21.72 14.36
C PRO A 348 -25.90 22.24 12.92
N HIS A 349 -24.72 22.68 12.51
CA HIS A 349 -24.44 23.04 11.11
C HIS A 349 -24.39 21.80 10.21
N HIS A 350 -24.71 21.98 8.93
CA HIS A 350 -24.58 20.92 7.94
C HIS A 350 -23.16 20.89 7.35
N ASN A 351 -22.78 19.74 6.78
CA ASN A 351 -21.60 19.63 5.91
C ASN A 351 -20.26 20.10 6.55
N THR A 352 -20.10 19.82 7.85
CA THR A 352 -18.98 20.28 8.68
C THR A 352 -17.69 19.51 8.48
N SER A 353 -17.64 18.49 7.61
CA SER A 353 -16.51 17.55 7.50
C SER A 353 -15.17 18.22 7.19
N ASN A 354 -15.17 19.42 6.59
CA ASN A 354 -13.97 20.22 6.38
C ASN A 354 -14.08 21.63 7.00
N GLY A 355 -14.73 21.70 8.16
CA GLY A 355 -14.97 22.95 8.89
C GLY A 355 -16.27 23.66 8.50
N TYR A 356 -16.60 24.70 9.26
CA TYR A 356 -17.84 25.47 9.13
C TYR A 356 -17.69 26.88 9.70
N TYR A 357 -18.57 27.81 9.33
CA TYR A 357 -18.66 29.13 9.96
C TYR A 357 -19.68 29.09 11.09
N ASN A 358 -19.47 29.81 12.19
CA ASN A 358 -20.47 29.92 13.28
C ASN A 358 -21.82 30.53 12.87
N ARG A 359 -21.87 31.21 11.73
CA ARG A 359 -22.98 32.07 11.32
C ARG A 359 -23.53 31.75 9.93
N LEU A 360 -22.92 30.79 9.22
CA LEU A 360 -23.37 30.36 7.91
C LEU A 360 -23.50 28.86 7.87
N ASP A 361 -24.49 28.40 7.13
CA ASP A 361 -24.68 27.02 6.78
C ASP A 361 -24.44 26.81 5.28
N LEU A 362 -23.80 25.69 4.94
CA LEU A 362 -23.52 25.29 3.57
C LEU A 362 -24.38 24.07 3.26
N ILE A 363 -25.35 24.23 2.36
CA ILE A 363 -26.39 23.24 2.10
C ILE A 363 -26.65 23.09 0.60
N PHE A 364 -27.39 22.05 0.25
CA PHE A 364 -28.11 22.01 -1.03
C PHE A 364 -29.47 22.68 -0.86
N ASP A 365 -30.05 23.16 -1.96
CA ASP A 365 -31.45 23.54 -2.03
C ASP A 365 -32.34 22.38 -1.53
N ASP A 366 -33.30 22.67 -0.66
CA ASP A 366 -34.21 21.67 -0.09
C ASP A 366 -34.98 20.89 -1.16
N SER A 367 -35.20 21.48 -2.33
CA SER A 367 -35.83 20.83 -3.48
C SER A 367 -34.92 19.82 -4.20
N TYR A 368 -33.62 19.81 -3.93
CA TYR A 368 -32.67 18.93 -4.58
C TYR A 368 -32.64 17.52 -3.96
N SER A 369 -33.50 16.65 -4.48
CA SER A 369 -33.68 15.28 -4.02
C SER A 369 -32.44 14.37 -4.08
N ASN A 370 -31.42 14.71 -4.87
CA ASN A 370 -30.20 13.92 -5.02
C ASN A 370 -29.06 14.34 -4.07
N SER A 371 -29.29 15.28 -3.15
CA SER A 371 -28.27 15.81 -2.23
C SER A 371 -27.54 14.70 -1.44
N TYR A 372 -28.24 13.62 -1.08
CA TYR A 372 -27.68 12.49 -0.32
C TYR A 372 -26.48 11.80 -0.99
N LYS A 373 -26.36 11.88 -2.33
CA LYS A 373 -25.26 11.26 -3.11
C LYS A 373 -23.94 12.00 -2.96
N TYR A 374 -24.00 13.30 -2.66
CA TYR A 374 -22.84 14.17 -2.67
C TYR A 374 -22.38 14.52 -1.26
N GLN A 375 -21.08 14.77 -1.17
CA GLN A 375 -20.43 15.42 -0.05
C GLN A 375 -20.16 16.85 -0.48
N LEU A 376 -20.66 17.79 0.32
CA LEU A 376 -20.48 19.22 0.15
C LEU A 376 -19.57 19.72 1.26
N GLU A 377 -18.60 20.58 0.95
CA GLU A 377 -17.63 21.07 1.93
C GLU A 377 -17.18 22.48 1.57
N TYR A 378 -16.77 23.27 2.55
CA TYR A 378 -16.06 24.52 2.28
C TYR A 378 -14.68 24.27 1.67
N TYR A 379 -14.23 25.18 0.80
CA TYR A 379 -12.93 25.09 0.12
C TYR A 379 -12.00 26.24 0.55
N LEU A 380 -10.82 25.90 1.06
CA LEU A 380 -9.92 26.86 1.72
C LEU A 380 -8.94 27.56 0.78
N LEU A 381 -8.70 26.99 -0.39
CA LEU A 381 -7.74 27.54 -1.36
C LEU A 381 -8.44 28.51 -2.31
N ASP A 382 -7.66 29.23 -3.10
CA ASP A 382 -8.20 30.03 -4.19
C ASP A 382 -8.84 29.10 -5.26
N PRO A 383 -10.12 29.28 -5.64
CA PRO A 383 -10.81 28.36 -6.54
C PRO A 383 -10.39 28.50 -8.01
N LYS A 384 -9.62 29.52 -8.38
CA LYS A 384 -9.09 29.67 -9.75
C LYS A 384 -7.74 28.98 -9.92
N SER A 385 -6.87 29.13 -8.94
CA SER A 385 -5.47 28.67 -8.99
C SER A 385 -5.20 27.42 -8.16
N GLY A 386 -6.00 27.15 -7.14
CA GLY A 386 -5.74 26.11 -6.15
C GLY A 386 -4.59 26.43 -5.19
N LEU A 387 -4.10 27.68 -5.17
CA LEU A 387 -3.03 28.11 -4.28
C LEU A 387 -3.61 28.73 -3.00
N ASN A 388 -2.73 28.94 -2.02
CA ASN A 388 -3.08 29.74 -0.85
C ASN A 388 -3.47 31.15 -1.29
N LYS A 389 -4.51 31.69 -0.66
CA LYS A 389 -4.95 33.08 -0.90
C LYS A 389 -3.87 34.04 -0.38
N GLU A 390 -3.55 35.08 -1.17
CA GLU A 390 -2.50 36.05 -0.82
C GLU A 390 -2.94 37.06 0.24
N ASP A 391 -4.25 37.36 0.31
CA ASP A 391 -4.80 38.27 1.31
C ASP A 391 -4.89 37.58 2.67
N ASN A 392 -4.14 38.10 3.65
CA ASN A 392 -4.10 37.62 5.03
C ASN A 392 -5.48 37.54 5.71
N ASN A 393 -6.46 38.35 5.27
CA ASN A 393 -7.82 38.29 5.81
C ASN A 393 -8.53 36.99 5.43
N TYR A 394 -8.15 36.39 4.29
CA TYR A 394 -8.79 35.21 3.68
C TYR A 394 -7.92 33.94 3.74
N THR A 395 -6.65 34.06 4.13
CA THR A 395 -5.74 32.92 4.30
C THR A 395 -6.35 31.85 5.21
N ASN A 396 -6.33 30.60 4.74
CA ASN A 396 -6.92 29.43 5.42
C ASN A 396 -8.42 29.55 5.74
N LYS A 397 -9.16 30.42 5.04
CA LYS A 397 -10.61 30.57 5.21
C LYS A 397 -11.33 30.36 3.88
N PRO A 398 -12.59 29.90 3.89
CA PRO A 398 -13.36 29.71 2.66
C PRO A 398 -13.75 30.99 1.91
N ILE A 399 -13.85 32.12 2.61
CA ILE A 399 -14.12 33.43 2.00
C ILE A 399 -13.05 33.79 0.95
N ILE A 400 -13.48 34.44 -0.13
CA ILE A 400 -12.66 34.84 -1.27
C ILE A 400 -12.59 36.37 -1.37
N SER A 401 -13.73 37.03 -1.15
CA SER A 401 -13.85 38.49 -1.29
C SER A 401 -14.98 39.02 -0.44
N TYR A 402 -14.83 40.26 0.03
CA TYR A 402 -15.87 41.04 0.69
C TYR A 402 -15.85 42.49 0.19
N ASP A 403 -17.02 43.04 -0.15
CA ASP A 403 -17.21 44.46 -0.43
C ASP A 403 -18.08 45.08 0.65
N SER A 404 -17.47 45.95 1.46
CA SER A 404 -18.13 46.63 2.57
C SER A 404 -19.19 47.66 2.15
N LYS A 405 -19.14 48.17 0.91
CA LYS A 405 -20.12 49.14 0.41
C LYS A 405 -21.44 48.47 0.04
N THR A 406 -21.34 47.32 -0.62
CA THR A 406 -22.51 46.53 -1.01
C THR A 406 -22.92 45.54 0.07
N GLY A 407 -22.03 45.19 1.00
CA GLY A 407 -22.27 44.12 1.97
C GLY A 407 -22.26 42.74 1.32
N SER A 408 -21.57 42.59 0.18
CA SER A 408 -21.51 41.33 -0.57
C SER A 408 -20.26 40.55 -0.22
N ALA A 409 -20.40 39.24 0.05
CA ALA A 409 -19.27 38.36 0.33
C ALA A 409 -19.35 37.08 -0.51
N THR A 410 -18.21 36.60 -0.99
CA THR A 410 -18.12 35.39 -1.81
C THR A 410 -17.32 34.33 -1.07
N PHE A 411 -17.82 33.10 -1.08
CA PHE A 411 -17.22 31.94 -0.40
C PHE A 411 -16.98 30.81 -1.40
N ALA A 412 -15.91 30.04 -1.21
CA ALA A 412 -15.61 28.87 -2.01
C ALA A 412 -16.14 27.59 -1.35
N TYR A 413 -16.62 26.66 -2.17
CA TYR A 413 -17.07 25.34 -1.75
C TYR A 413 -16.57 24.27 -2.73
N LYS A 414 -16.64 23.01 -2.33
CA LYS A 414 -16.39 21.86 -3.20
C LYS A 414 -17.47 20.79 -3.05
N ILE A 415 -17.75 20.09 -4.13
CA ILE A 415 -18.72 18.99 -4.22
C ILE A 415 -18.05 17.76 -4.81
N LYS A 416 -18.32 16.60 -4.23
CA LYS A 416 -17.92 15.31 -4.79
C LYS A 416 -18.93 14.22 -4.48
N ASN A 417 -18.87 13.11 -5.20
CA ASN A 417 -19.64 11.91 -4.87
C ASN A 417 -19.14 11.31 -3.54
N LYS A 418 -20.03 10.92 -2.63
CA LYS A 418 -19.63 10.26 -1.36
C LYS A 418 -18.88 8.94 -1.60
N ASN A 419 -19.29 8.20 -2.64
CA ASN A 419 -18.69 6.94 -3.04
C ASN A 419 -17.76 7.12 -4.26
N GLN A 420 -17.02 8.23 -4.31
CA GLN A 420 -16.11 8.57 -5.41
C GLN A 420 -15.17 7.39 -5.74
N SER A 421 -15.17 7.00 -7.00
CA SER A 421 -14.35 5.90 -7.52
C SER A 421 -14.32 5.96 -9.04
N THR A 422 -13.45 5.16 -9.65
CA THR A 422 -13.40 5.00 -11.10
C THR A 422 -14.71 4.53 -11.72
N ALA A 423 -15.56 3.84 -10.97
CA ALA A 423 -16.90 3.43 -11.41
C ALA A 423 -17.99 4.51 -11.19
N ASN A 424 -17.89 5.28 -10.11
CA ASN A 424 -18.93 6.23 -9.70
C ASN A 424 -18.66 7.68 -10.11
N GLY A 425 -17.48 7.98 -10.66
CA GLY A 425 -17.04 9.34 -10.97
C GLY A 425 -15.88 9.76 -10.06
N ILE A 426 -14.79 10.23 -10.67
CA ILE A 426 -13.57 10.62 -9.93
C ILE A 426 -13.38 12.14 -9.78
N LEU A 427 -14.24 12.97 -10.36
CA LEU A 427 -14.09 14.42 -10.31
C LEU A 427 -14.63 15.01 -8.99
N GLU A 428 -14.09 16.17 -8.66
CA GLU A 428 -14.65 17.11 -7.69
C GLU A 428 -14.94 18.44 -8.39
N TYR A 429 -16.04 19.11 -8.03
CA TYR A 429 -16.36 20.46 -8.53
C TYR A 429 -16.04 21.49 -7.44
N ILE A 430 -15.32 22.55 -7.80
CA ILE A 430 -14.94 23.65 -6.92
C ILE A 430 -15.72 24.89 -7.38
N GLY A 431 -16.69 25.32 -6.56
CA GLY A 431 -17.57 26.43 -6.88
C GLY A 431 -17.37 27.62 -5.96
N THR A 432 -18.07 28.71 -6.30
CA THR A 432 -18.19 29.88 -5.44
C THR A 432 -19.66 30.25 -5.28
N PHE A 433 -19.99 30.84 -4.14
CA PHE A 433 -21.33 31.35 -3.85
C PHE A 433 -21.22 32.74 -3.22
N SER A 434 -22.01 33.68 -3.74
CA SER A 434 -22.02 35.07 -3.28
C SER A 434 -23.29 35.36 -2.48
N LEU A 435 -23.11 35.80 -1.23
CA LEU A 435 -24.15 36.40 -0.41
C LEU A 435 -24.20 37.88 -0.70
N ASN A 436 -25.20 38.34 -1.46
CA ASN A 436 -25.34 39.74 -1.88
C ASN A 436 -26.18 40.53 -0.88
N ASP A 437 -25.72 41.74 -0.53
CA ASP A 437 -26.38 42.66 0.42
C ASP A 437 -26.61 42.11 1.86
N VAL A 438 -26.11 40.91 2.19
CA VAL A 438 -26.34 40.23 3.47
C VAL A 438 -25.58 40.88 4.63
N PHE A 439 -24.37 41.39 4.36
CA PHE A 439 -23.51 42.02 5.36
C PHE A 439 -23.64 43.55 5.40
N LYS A 440 -24.61 44.10 4.65
CA LYS A 440 -24.77 45.54 4.50
C LYS A 440 -25.26 46.15 5.81
N LYS A 441 -24.59 47.23 6.23
CA LYS A 441 -25.03 48.02 7.38
C LYS A 441 -26.40 48.63 7.09
N GLN A 442 -27.39 48.32 7.91
CA GLN A 442 -28.67 49.03 7.90
C GLN A 442 -28.41 50.44 8.47
N ILE A 443 -28.76 51.47 7.69
CA ILE A 443 -28.59 52.89 8.03
C ILE A 443 -29.83 53.38 8.76
#